data_AF-A0A9W4IJC0-F1
#
_entry.id   AF-A0A9W4IJC0-F1
#
_cell.length_a   1.000
_cell.length_b   1.000
_cell.length_c   1.000
_cell.angle_alpha   90.00
_cell.angle_beta   90.00
_cell.angle_gamma   90.00
#
_symmetry.space_group_name_H-M   'P 1'
#
loop_
_entity.id
_entity.type
_entity.pdbx_description
1 polymer ?
#
loop_
_entity_poly.entity_id
_entity_poly.type
_entity_poly.pdbx_seq_one_letter_code
_entity_poly.pdbx_strand_id
1 'polypeptide(L)'
;MTDLPAHASPKLPPRQLPSRQDGILDIASQESSGTGEHTPAIPDSLLSPAFTPPLTPGGTLDWDLSPTAILHQHQAADIETKSQHTKEPKLLEKLPEVECIVRARIPTTNGAEMFLHLYHNDLDGKEHLAIVFGNNIRSRSLDSVRPGETEMDRMIRGAYVGTLRPGRVSSRYDEEQGAASTPRQVEPPLVRIHSECYTGETAWSARCDCGEQLDEAARLMSFPVEDLASDAPAEVQSLSSHSTGGVIIYLRQEGRGIGLGEKLKAYNLQDLGSDTVEANLLLRHPADARSYGLATAMLEDLGCGADAIPEGIRLLTNNPDKVRAIEGPNREVLVKERVPMIPLAWRTGGEKGIKSSEIEGYLQTKISKMGHMIQ
;
A
#
# COMPACT_ATOMS: atom_id res chain seq x y z
N MET A 1 -22.14 28.01 2.00
CA MET A 1 -21.80 26.58 1.92
C MET A 1 -20.31 26.49 2.20
N THR A 2 -19.97 26.06 3.40
CA THR A 2 -18.62 26.06 3.97
C THR A 2 -17.77 24.96 3.34
N ASP A 3 -16.64 25.35 2.74
CA ASP A 3 -15.61 24.47 2.20
C ASP A 3 -14.98 23.67 3.35
N LEU A 4 -15.12 22.34 3.29
CA LEU A 4 -14.54 21.38 4.22
C LEU A 4 -13.41 20.62 3.53
N PRO A 5 -12.32 20.27 4.24
CA PRO A 5 -11.15 19.64 3.65
C PRO A 5 -11.40 18.22 3.12
N ALA A 6 -10.53 17.81 2.18
CA ALA A 6 -10.60 16.61 1.33
C ALA A 6 -10.49 15.24 2.06
N HIS A 7 -10.80 15.17 3.35
CA HIS A 7 -10.65 13.94 4.13
C HIS A 7 -11.91 13.53 4.92
N ALA A 8 -12.97 14.35 4.97
CA ALA A 8 -14.13 14.03 5.82
C ALA A 8 -14.93 12.82 5.31
N SER A 9 -15.07 11.79 6.12
CA SER A 9 -16.05 10.73 5.91
C SER A 9 -17.36 11.15 6.59
N PRO A 10 -18.53 10.71 6.10
CA PRO A 10 -19.78 11.05 6.76
C PRO A 10 -19.84 10.45 8.16
N LYS A 11 -20.40 11.20 9.11
CA LYS A 11 -20.72 10.73 10.47
C LYS A 11 -21.62 9.50 10.34
N LEU A 12 -21.14 8.33 10.78
CA LEU A 12 -21.99 7.15 10.92
C LEU A 12 -22.65 7.21 12.31
N PRO A 13 -23.95 6.87 12.43
CA PRO A 13 -24.57 6.78 13.73
C PRO A 13 -23.88 5.67 14.55
N PRO A 14 -23.67 5.89 15.86
CA PRO A 14 -23.04 4.88 16.72
C PRO A 14 -23.82 3.57 16.64
N ARG A 15 -23.09 2.48 16.44
CA ARG A 15 -23.66 1.14 16.30
C ARG A 15 -24.28 0.73 17.64
N GLN A 16 -25.59 0.50 17.68
CA GLN A 16 -26.22 -0.15 18.83
C GLN A 16 -25.64 -1.56 18.95
N LEU A 17 -24.82 -1.79 19.97
CA LEU A 17 -24.36 -3.12 20.32
C LEU A 17 -25.59 -3.97 20.69
N PRO A 18 -25.70 -5.23 20.23
CA PRO A 18 -26.68 -6.14 20.80
C PRO A 18 -26.44 -6.23 22.31
N SER A 19 -27.50 -6.03 23.10
CA SER A 19 -27.45 -6.02 24.55
C SER A 19 -26.85 -7.32 25.07
N ARG A 20 -25.58 -7.27 25.47
CA ARG A 20 -24.97 -8.31 26.29
C ARG A 20 -25.57 -8.13 27.68
N GLN A 21 -26.41 -9.08 28.11
CA GLN A 21 -26.83 -9.17 29.51
C GLN A 21 -25.61 -9.56 30.34
N ASP A 22 -24.77 -8.58 30.67
CA ASP A 22 -23.78 -8.73 31.72
C ASP A 22 -24.48 -8.41 33.05
N GLY A 23 -24.41 -9.37 33.97
CA GLY A 23 -25.13 -9.38 35.24
C GLY A 23 -24.90 -8.12 36.06
N ILE A 24 -26.02 -7.61 36.58
CA ILE A 24 -26.14 -6.49 37.51
C ILE A 24 -25.30 -6.75 38.77
N LEU A 25 -24.39 -5.81 39.07
CA LEU A 25 -24.04 -5.46 40.45
C LEU A 25 -24.29 -3.96 40.61
N ASP A 26 -25.37 -3.65 41.32
CA ASP A 26 -25.80 -2.32 41.71
C ASP A 26 -24.76 -1.60 42.58
N ILE A 27 -24.31 -0.43 42.13
CA ILE A 27 -23.87 0.64 43.04
C ILE A 27 -24.55 1.93 42.58
N ALA A 28 -25.39 2.46 43.47
CA ALA A 28 -26.28 3.57 43.23
C ALA A 28 -25.58 4.94 43.23
N SER A 29 -26.19 5.83 42.43
CA SER A 29 -26.32 7.29 42.56
C SER A 29 -25.09 8.19 42.38
N GLN A 30 -25.10 8.99 41.31
CA GLN A 30 -25.41 10.42 41.40
C GLN A 30 -25.87 10.97 40.04
N GLU A 31 -27.07 11.55 40.01
CA GLU A 31 -27.62 12.29 38.88
C GLU A 31 -26.93 13.66 38.74
N SER A 32 -26.54 14.01 37.51
CA SER A 32 -26.51 15.41 37.09
C SER A 32 -26.96 15.51 35.64
N SER A 33 -28.12 16.11 35.47
CA SER A 33 -28.75 16.49 34.21
C SER A 33 -27.93 17.55 33.48
N GLY A 34 -27.66 17.32 32.19
CA GLY A 34 -27.01 18.27 31.31
C GLY A 34 -27.07 17.78 29.87
N THR A 35 -28.13 18.14 29.15
CA THR A 35 -28.25 17.96 27.70
C THR A 35 -27.24 18.88 27.00
N GLY A 36 -26.17 18.31 26.46
CA GLY A 36 -25.23 18.98 25.57
C GLY A 36 -24.35 17.94 24.87
N GLU A 37 -24.33 17.97 23.55
CA GLU A 37 -23.36 17.24 22.72
C GLU A 37 -21.94 17.67 23.10
N HIS A 38 -21.31 16.95 24.02
CA HIS A 38 -19.89 17.09 24.30
C HIS A 38 -19.20 15.78 23.96
N THR A 39 -18.50 15.76 22.82
CA THR A 39 -17.41 14.82 22.61
C THR A 39 -16.46 14.96 23.81
N PRO A 40 -16.20 13.91 24.59
CA PRO A 40 -15.33 14.02 25.76
C PRO A 40 -13.92 14.43 25.32
N ALA A 41 -13.31 15.35 26.06
CA ALA A 41 -11.93 15.77 25.81
C ALA A 41 -10.99 14.56 25.93
N ILE A 42 -10.13 14.37 24.94
CA ILE A 42 -9.19 13.24 24.90
C ILE A 42 -8.19 13.40 26.06
N PRO A 43 -8.01 12.38 26.91
CA PRO A 43 -6.97 12.39 27.94
C PRO A 43 -5.58 12.60 27.33
N ASP A 44 -4.74 13.44 27.96
CA ASP A 44 -3.37 13.71 27.50
C ASP A 44 -2.51 12.45 27.35
N SER A 45 -2.84 11.36 28.06
CA SER A 45 -2.18 10.06 27.96
C SER A 45 -2.46 9.30 26.65
N LEU A 46 -3.50 9.71 25.90
CA LEU A 46 -3.88 9.13 24.61
C LEU A 46 -3.42 9.97 23.42
N LEU A 47 -2.96 11.21 23.66
CA LEU A 47 -2.34 12.05 22.65
C LEU A 47 -0.97 11.46 22.31
N SER A 48 -0.78 11.14 21.04
CA SER A 48 0.53 10.69 20.56
C SER A 48 1.53 11.84 20.70
N PRO A 49 2.76 11.57 21.20
CA PRO A 49 3.81 12.59 21.20
C PRO A 49 3.94 13.16 19.79
N ALA A 50 4.19 14.47 19.67
CA ALA A 50 4.25 15.13 18.38
C ALA A 50 5.13 14.31 17.43
N PHE A 51 4.57 13.94 16.27
CA PHE A 51 5.26 13.14 15.27
C PHE A 51 6.55 13.85 14.88
N THR A 52 7.65 13.43 15.51
CA THR A 52 8.99 13.85 15.14
C THR A 52 9.44 12.74 14.19
N PRO A 53 9.44 12.95 12.86
CA PRO A 53 10.14 12.02 12.00
C PRO A 53 11.61 11.98 12.44
N PRO A 54 12.37 10.91 12.17
CA PRO A 54 13.82 10.99 12.28
C PRO A 54 14.29 12.18 11.40
N LEU A 55 14.86 13.19 12.07
CA LEU A 55 15.51 14.41 11.57
C LEU A 55 15.07 14.89 10.16
N THR A 56 14.10 15.82 10.12
CA THR A 56 13.95 16.75 9.00
C THR A 56 14.29 18.16 9.52
N PRO A 57 15.29 18.88 8.95
CA PRO A 57 15.66 20.21 9.43
C PRO A 57 14.68 21.26 8.93
N GLY A 58 14.21 22.13 9.82
CA GLY A 58 13.52 23.39 9.48
C GLY A 58 12.05 23.43 9.87
N GLY A 59 11.78 23.85 11.11
CA GLY A 59 10.43 24.18 11.56
C GLY A 59 10.37 24.34 13.08
N THR A 60 10.76 25.53 13.58
CA THR A 60 10.53 25.89 14.99
C THR A 60 9.05 26.19 15.19
N LEU A 61 8.33 25.29 15.86
CA LEU A 61 6.98 25.56 16.38
C LEU A 61 7.10 25.98 17.85
N ASP A 62 6.51 27.14 18.17
CA ASP A 62 6.44 27.66 19.53
C ASP A 62 5.48 26.80 20.37
N TRP A 63 5.94 26.32 21.53
CA TRP A 63 5.38 25.14 22.21
C TRP A 63 4.36 25.44 23.32
N ASP A 64 3.97 26.71 23.48
CA ASP A 64 3.27 27.17 24.70
C ASP A 64 1.79 27.55 24.51
N LEU A 65 1.13 27.05 23.46
CA LEU A 65 -0.26 27.40 23.15
C LEU A 65 -1.26 26.27 23.43
N SER A 66 -2.41 26.64 24.02
CA SER A 66 -3.52 25.74 24.31
C SER A 66 -4.19 25.22 23.01
N PRO A 67 -4.86 24.04 23.05
CA PRO A 67 -5.49 23.43 21.88
C PRO A 67 -6.46 24.37 21.13
N THR A 68 -7.13 25.27 21.85
CA THR A 68 -8.07 26.25 21.29
C THR A 68 -7.37 27.42 20.60
N ALA A 69 -6.16 27.80 21.05
CA ALA A 69 -5.36 28.87 20.44
C ALA A 69 -4.72 28.42 19.11
N ILE A 70 -4.30 27.15 19.02
CA ILE A 70 -3.83 26.52 17.77
C ILE A 70 -4.94 26.51 16.71
N LEU A 71 -6.20 26.29 17.13
CA LEU A 71 -7.40 26.28 16.28
C LEU A 71 -7.65 27.62 15.57
N HIS A 72 -7.37 28.75 16.24
CA HIS A 72 -7.54 30.08 15.65
C HIS A 72 -6.35 30.53 14.80
N GLN A 73 -5.14 30.07 15.11
CA GLN A 73 -3.94 30.42 14.34
C GLN A 73 -3.92 29.74 12.96
N HIS A 74 -4.36 28.48 12.88
CA HIS A 74 -4.49 27.76 11.61
C HIS A 74 -5.62 28.30 10.73
N GLN A 75 -6.73 28.75 11.32
CA GLN A 75 -7.80 29.42 10.56
C GLN A 75 -7.33 30.75 9.94
N ALA A 76 -6.41 31.47 10.59
CA ALA A 76 -5.90 32.75 10.06
C ALA A 76 -4.84 32.56 8.95
N ALA A 77 -4.01 31.52 9.04
CA ALA A 77 -2.97 31.24 8.04
C ALA A 77 -3.53 30.67 6.72
N ASP A 78 -4.69 30.01 6.75
CA ASP A 78 -5.29 29.36 5.58
C ASP A 78 -6.23 30.26 4.76
N ILE A 79 -6.50 31.50 5.19
CA ILE A 79 -7.44 32.42 4.49
C ILE A 79 -6.80 33.14 3.29
N GLU A 80 -5.46 33.19 3.17
CA GLU A 80 -4.80 33.97 2.09
C GLU A 80 -4.49 33.20 0.80
N THR A 81 -4.67 31.87 0.74
CA THR A 81 -4.38 31.08 -0.47
C THR A 81 -5.65 30.48 -1.08
N LYS A 82 -6.36 31.29 -1.87
CA LYS A 82 -7.42 30.82 -2.77
C LYS A 82 -6.83 29.98 -3.91
N SER A 83 -7.40 28.78 -4.09
CA SER A 83 -7.55 28.04 -5.36
C SER A 83 -6.27 27.65 -6.11
N GLN A 84 -5.85 26.38 -5.95
CA GLN A 84 -5.38 25.48 -7.01
C GLN A 84 -5.13 24.07 -6.45
N HIS A 85 -5.28 23.06 -7.30
CA HIS A 85 -5.34 21.62 -7.00
C HIS A 85 -4.20 21.04 -6.13
N THR A 86 -4.54 19.99 -5.35
CA THR A 86 -3.71 18.84 -4.90
C THR A 86 -2.21 19.09 -4.73
N LYS A 87 -1.75 19.16 -3.47
CA LYS A 87 -0.34 19.19 -3.09
C LYS A 87 0.41 18.05 -3.81
N GLU A 88 1.39 18.39 -4.65
CA GLU A 88 2.17 17.40 -5.41
C GLU A 88 2.77 16.33 -4.49
N PRO A 89 2.83 15.05 -4.92
CA PRO A 89 3.43 14.01 -4.12
C PRO A 89 4.89 14.38 -3.80
N LYS A 90 5.28 14.27 -2.52
CA LYS A 90 6.65 14.53 -2.09
C LYS A 90 7.57 13.48 -2.72
N LEU A 91 8.28 13.87 -3.77
CA LEU A 91 9.35 13.07 -4.35
C LEU A 91 10.61 13.25 -3.49
N LEU A 92 11.39 12.17 -3.35
CA LEU A 92 12.72 12.27 -2.76
C LEU A 92 13.66 12.90 -3.79
N GLU A 93 14.63 13.70 -3.33
CA GLU A 93 15.65 14.28 -4.22
C GLU A 93 16.57 13.20 -4.82
N LYS A 94 16.88 12.16 -4.02
CA LYS A 94 17.63 10.98 -4.41
C LYS A 94 16.84 9.73 -3.98
N LEU A 95 16.81 8.72 -4.84
CA LEU A 95 16.26 7.42 -4.46
C LEU A 95 17.11 6.75 -3.37
N PRO A 96 16.47 6.01 -2.45
CA PRO A 96 17.17 5.27 -1.41
C PRO A 96 17.97 4.10 -2.00
N GLU A 97 19.00 3.68 -1.29
CA GLU A 97 19.77 2.50 -1.64
C GLU A 97 19.02 1.25 -1.15
N VAL A 98 18.84 0.28 -2.06
CA VAL A 98 18.13 -0.96 -1.76
C VAL A 98 18.98 -2.17 -2.11
N GLU A 99 18.85 -3.22 -1.30
CA GLU A 99 19.52 -4.49 -1.55
C GLU A 99 18.56 -5.64 -1.32
N CYS A 100 18.31 -6.46 -2.34
CA CYS A 100 17.65 -7.74 -2.21
C CYS A 100 18.54 -8.74 -1.46
N ILE A 101 18.18 -9.02 -0.20
CA ILE A 101 18.93 -9.85 0.73
C ILE A 101 18.75 -11.33 0.42
N VAL A 102 17.52 -11.77 0.14
CA VAL A 102 17.20 -13.18 -0.08
C VAL A 102 15.99 -13.34 -0.98
N ARG A 103 15.95 -14.43 -1.74
CA ARG A 103 14.79 -14.86 -2.53
C ARG A 103 14.40 -16.30 -2.23
N ALA A 104 13.10 -16.57 -2.10
CA ALA A 104 12.58 -17.93 -1.96
C ALA A 104 11.39 -18.17 -2.89
N ARG A 105 11.33 -19.37 -3.49
CA ARG A 105 10.14 -19.85 -4.22
C ARG A 105 9.05 -20.21 -3.21
N ILE A 106 7.84 -19.69 -3.42
CA ILE A 106 6.66 -20.00 -2.63
C ILE A 106 5.67 -20.81 -3.49
N PRO A 107 5.41 -22.08 -3.15
CA PRO A 107 4.36 -22.84 -3.81
C PRO A 107 2.99 -22.18 -3.59
N THR A 108 2.24 -22.00 -4.68
CA THR A 108 0.88 -21.45 -4.67
C THR A 108 -0.14 -22.56 -4.90
N THR A 109 -1.38 -22.35 -4.45
CA THR A 109 -2.48 -23.32 -4.60
C THR A 109 -2.96 -23.48 -6.04
N ASN A 110 -2.72 -22.49 -6.89
CA ASN A 110 -3.06 -22.49 -8.32
C ASN A 110 -1.88 -22.90 -9.22
N GLY A 111 -0.75 -23.32 -8.64
CA GLY A 111 0.44 -23.75 -9.39
C GLY A 111 1.25 -22.63 -10.03
N ALA A 112 0.88 -21.36 -9.81
CA ALA A 112 1.65 -20.21 -10.27
C ALA A 112 3.06 -20.18 -9.66
N GLU A 113 4.05 -19.87 -10.48
CA GLU A 113 5.41 -19.64 -10.01
C GLU A 113 5.49 -18.30 -9.29
N MET A 114 5.68 -18.33 -7.98
CA MET A 114 5.78 -17.14 -7.13
C MET A 114 7.10 -17.16 -6.34
N PHE A 115 7.74 -16.00 -6.27
CA PHE A 115 8.97 -15.78 -5.51
C PHE A 115 8.81 -14.57 -4.59
N LEU A 116 9.23 -14.72 -3.35
CA LEU A 116 9.38 -13.60 -2.43
C LEU A 116 10.83 -13.13 -2.45
N HIS A 117 11.01 -11.83 -2.64
CA HIS A 117 12.29 -11.14 -2.53
C HIS A 117 12.23 -10.23 -1.31
N LEU A 118 13.15 -10.39 -0.38
CA LEU A 118 13.27 -9.55 0.82
C LEU A 118 14.31 -8.48 0.58
N TYR A 119 13.94 -7.22 0.78
CA TYR A 119 14.79 -6.04 0.57
C TYR A 119 15.14 -5.37 1.88
N HIS A 120 16.41 -4.99 2.01
CA HIS A 120 16.92 -4.03 2.98
C HIS A 120 17.08 -2.65 2.31
N ASN A 121 17.04 -1.58 3.11
CA ASN A 121 17.17 -0.21 2.63
C ASN A 121 17.76 0.75 3.67
N ASP A 122 18.26 1.89 3.21
CA ASP A 122 18.87 2.95 4.03
C ASP A 122 17.90 4.06 4.48
N LEU A 123 16.63 4.00 4.10
CA LEU A 123 15.64 5.05 4.34
C LEU A 123 14.91 4.89 5.68
N ASP A 124 14.38 3.70 5.95
CA ASP A 124 13.52 3.46 7.12
C ASP A 124 13.97 2.31 8.02
N GLY A 125 15.05 1.62 7.64
CA GLY A 125 15.63 0.49 8.39
C GLY A 125 14.70 -0.72 8.51
N LYS A 126 13.58 -0.75 7.77
CA LYS A 126 12.67 -1.89 7.71
C LYS A 126 13.04 -2.81 6.55
N GLU A 127 12.60 -4.04 6.65
CA GLU A 127 12.61 -4.95 5.51
C GLU A 127 11.31 -4.78 4.72
N HIS A 128 11.41 -4.80 3.39
CA HIS A 128 10.28 -4.73 2.46
C HIS A 128 10.27 -5.95 1.54
N LEU A 129 9.12 -6.26 0.95
CA LEU A 129 8.95 -7.45 0.13
C LEU A 129 8.63 -7.07 -1.32
N ALA A 130 9.18 -7.83 -2.27
CA ALA A 130 8.64 -7.90 -3.62
C ALA A 130 8.14 -9.32 -3.89
N ILE A 131 6.86 -9.43 -4.21
CA ILE A 131 6.19 -10.68 -4.61
C ILE A 131 6.24 -10.75 -6.13
N VAL A 132 7.08 -11.62 -6.66
CA VAL A 132 7.32 -11.74 -8.10
C VAL A 132 6.63 -12.99 -8.62
N PHE A 133 5.85 -12.83 -9.67
CA PHE A 133 5.17 -13.91 -10.38
C PHE A 133 5.92 -14.18 -11.69
N GLY A 134 6.22 -15.46 -11.96
CA GLY A 134 7.03 -15.89 -13.09
C GLY A 134 8.55 -15.81 -12.83
N ASN A 135 9.33 -16.18 -13.86
CA ASN A 135 10.80 -16.34 -13.76
C ASN A 135 11.60 -15.24 -14.47
N ASN A 136 10.93 -14.26 -15.08
CA ASN A 136 11.57 -13.29 -15.98
C ASN A 136 12.05 -12.02 -15.27
N ILE A 137 11.47 -11.69 -14.11
CA ILE A 137 11.84 -10.52 -13.31
C ILE A 137 12.91 -10.95 -12.29
N ARG A 138 14.07 -10.29 -12.30
CA ARG A 138 15.23 -10.66 -11.48
C ARG A 138 15.88 -9.44 -10.87
N SER A 139 16.28 -9.56 -9.61
CA SER A 139 17.01 -8.53 -8.88
C SER A 139 18.49 -8.52 -9.27
N ARG A 140 19.01 -7.33 -9.63
CA ARG A 140 20.43 -7.09 -9.94
C ARG A 140 21.29 -7.28 -8.70
N SER A 141 20.88 -6.72 -7.56
CA SER A 141 21.63 -6.84 -6.30
C SER A 141 21.64 -8.29 -5.81
N LEU A 142 20.54 -9.03 -5.97
CA LEU A 142 20.48 -10.44 -5.64
C LEU A 142 21.45 -11.24 -6.52
N ASP A 143 21.44 -11.02 -7.82
CA ASP A 143 22.27 -11.77 -8.76
C ASP A 143 23.75 -11.30 -8.76
N SER A 144 24.09 -10.20 -8.12
CA SER A 144 25.49 -9.80 -7.94
C SER A 144 26.28 -10.84 -7.11
N VAL A 145 27.56 -11.03 -7.46
CA VAL A 145 28.47 -11.89 -6.69
C VAL A 145 29.00 -11.09 -5.51
N ARG A 146 28.88 -11.63 -4.30
CA ARG A 146 29.37 -10.97 -3.09
C ARG A 146 30.82 -11.40 -2.78
N PRO A 147 31.67 -10.51 -2.23
CA PRO A 147 33.04 -10.87 -1.86
C PRO A 147 33.08 -12.03 -0.87
N GLY A 148 33.83 -13.10 -1.20
CA GLY A 148 33.96 -14.29 -0.35
C GLY A 148 32.77 -15.24 -0.37
N GLU A 149 31.76 -14.99 -1.21
CA GLU A 149 30.57 -15.86 -1.35
C GLU A 149 30.91 -17.18 -2.04
N THR A 150 30.50 -18.31 -1.44
CA THR A 150 30.58 -19.63 -2.09
C THR A 150 29.35 -19.88 -3.00
N GLU A 151 29.44 -20.85 -3.91
CA GLU A 151 28.27 -21.26 -4.72
C GLU A 151 27.07 -21.71 -3.84
N MET A 152 27.35 -22.32 -2.69
CA MET A 152 26.32 -22.73 -1.75
C MET A 152 25.65 -21.53 -1.08
N ASP A 153 26.42 -20.53 -0.64
CA ASP A 153 25.87 -19.30 -0.06
C ASP A 153 24.96 -18.58 -1.05
N ARG A 154 25.41 -18.52 -2.31
CA ARG A 154 24.65 -17.93 -3.41
C ARG A 154 23.32 -18.65 -3.66
N MET A 155 23.32 -20.00 -3.62
CA MET A 155 22.10 -20.79 -3.71
C MET A 155 21.18 -20.62 -2.50
N ILE A 156 21.71 -20.59 -1.28
CA ILE A 156 20.96 -20.37 -0.03
C ILE A 156 20.27 -19.01 -0.04
N ARG A 157 20.97 -17.99 -0.54
CA ARG A 157 20.43 -16.64 -0.72
C ARG A 157 19.34 -16.57 -1.80
N GLY A 158 19.22 -17.61 -2.62
CA GLY A 158 18.24 -17.67 -3.68
C GLY A 158 18.73 -17.08 -5.00
N ALA A 159 20.00 -16.73 -5.14
CA ALA A 159 20.59 -16.15 -6.35
C ALA A 159 20.97 -17.24 -7.38
N TYR A 160 19.97 -18.01 -7.83
CA TYR A 160 20.12 -19.11 -8.78
C TYR A 160 19.17 -18.99 -10.00
N VAL A 161 19.38 -19.81 -11.02
CA VAL A 161 18.50 -19.94 -12.19
C VAL A 161 17.82 -21.31 -12.21
N GLY A 162 16.56 -21.37 -12.63
CA GLY A 162 15.79 -22.63 -12.70
C GLY A 162 15.39 -23.15 -11.32
N THR A 163 15.19 -24.47 -11.19
CA THR A 163 14.64 -25.09 -9.96
C THR A 163 15.75 -25.74 -9.12
N LEU A 164 15.73 -25.52 -7.81
CA LEU A 164 16.63 -26.23 -6.89
C LEU A 164 16.22 -27.70 -6.76
N ARG A 165 17.21 -28.59 -6.70
CA ARG A 165 17.05 -30.03 -6.50
C ARG A 165 18.11 -30.53 -5.51
N PRO A 166 17.84 -31.59 -4.73
CA PRO A 166 18.86 -32.21 -3.89
C PRO A 166 20.10 -32.58 -4.71
N GLY A 167 21.30 -32.23 -4.22
CA GLY A 167 22.57 -32.51 -4.89
C GLY A 167 23.03 -31.47 -5.92
N ARG A 168 22.27 -30.38 -6.13
CA ARG A 168 22.71 -29.26 -6.98
C ARG A 168 23.92 -28.55 -6.38
N VAL A 169 24.93 -28.28 -7.21
CA VAL A 169 26.21 -27.66 -6.80
C VAL A 169 26.49 -26.31 -7.46
N SER A 170 25.70 -25.93 -8.46
CA SER A 170 25.86 -24.69 -9.23
C SER A 170 24.61 -23.82 -9.13
N SER A 171 24.79 -22.54 -8.84
CA SER A 171 23.73 -21.54 -8.89
C SER A 171 23.31 -21.18 -10.33
N ARG A 172 24.17 -21.48 -11.30
CA ARG A 172 24.00 -21.15 -12.72
C ARG A 172 23.19 -22.23 -13.45
N TYR A 173 22.80 -21.94 -14.69
CA TYR A 173 22.04 -22.86 -15.54
C TYR A 173 22.86 -24.13 -15.82
N ASP A 174 22.25 -25.32 -15.72
CA ASP A 174 22.88 -26.58 -16.15
C ASP A 174 22.67 -26.73 -17.67
N GLU A 175 23.73 -26.61 -18.45
CA GLU A 175 23.68 -26.70 -19.93
C GLU A 175 23.16 -28.06 -20.46
N GLU A 176 23.11 -29.11 -19.62
CA GLU A 176 22.74 -30.47 -20.03
C GLU A 176 21.23 -30.68 -20.32
N GLN A 177 20.34 -29.74 -20.01
CA GLN A 177 18.92 -29.84 -20.35
C GLN A 177 18.50 -28.62 -21.17
N GLY A 178 18.76 -28.70 -22.47
CA GLY A 178 18.39 -27.67 -23.43
C GLY A 178 16.91 -27.27 -23.36
N ALA A 179 16.68 -26.03 -22.99
CA ALA A 179 15.68 -25.18 -23.60
C ALA A 179 16.17 -23.74 -23.49
N ALA A 180 16.85 -23.27 -24.55
CA ALA A 180 16.94 -21.85 -24.81
C ALA A 180 15.51 -21.32 -24.88
N SER A 181 15.05 -20.62 -23.83
CA SER A 181 13.85 -19.83 -23.96
C SER A 181 14.20 -18.69 -24.90
N THR A 182 13.75 -18.82 -26.14
CA THR A 182 13.65 -17.70 -27.07
C THR A 182 13.02 -16.52 -26.33
N PRO A 183 13.52 -15.28 -26.51
CA PRO A 183 12.86 -14.11 -25.93
C PRO A 183 11.48 -13.98 -26.58
N ARG A 184 10.49 -14.61 -25.95
CA ARG A 184 9.07 -14.47 -26.30
C ARG A 184 8.76 -13.00 -26.09
N GLN A 185 8.13 -12.35 -27.07
CA GLN A 185 7.75 -10.94 -26.97
C GLN A 185 7.12 -10.66 -25.60
N VAL A 186 7.86 -9.95 -24.74
CA VAL A 186 7.49 -9.75 -23.34
C VAL A 186 6.66 -8.47 -23.32
N GLU A 187 5.34 -8.60 -23.25
CA GLU A 187 4.51 -7.48 -22.80
C GLU A 187 5.09 -6.88 -21.50
N PRO A 188 5.10 -5.54 -21.37
CA PRO A 188 5.46 -4.85 -20.14
C PRO A 188 4.91 -5.53 -18.88
N PRO A 189 5.70 -5.72 -17.81
CA PRO A 189 5.25 -6.42 -16.62
C PRO A 189 4.14 -5.63 -15.93
N LEU A 190 3.18 -6.36 -15.35
CA LEU A 190 2.16 -5.78 -14.49
C LEU A 190 2.77 -5.53 -13.11
N VAL A 191 2.67 -4.30 -12.62
CA VAL A 191 3.25 -3.84 -11.36
C VAL A 191 2.16 -3.34 -10.43
N ARG A 192 2.25 -3.71 -9.16
CA ARG A 192 1.37 -3.23 -8.09
C ARG A 192 2.20 -2.69 -6.93
N ILE A 193 1.91 -1.47 -6.50
CA ILE A 193 2.49 -0.91 -5.27
C ILE A 193 1.48 -0.98 -4.14
N HIS A 194 1.74 -1.92 -3.24
CA HIS A 194 0.87 -2.25 -2.13
C HIS A 194 1.46 -1.73 -0.82
N SER A 195 0.69 -0.89 -0.11
CA SER A 195 1.05 -0.49 1.26
C SER A 195 0.40 -1.49 2.20
N GLU A 196 1.18 -2.07 3.11
CA GLU A 196 0.72 -2.99 4.16
C GLU A 196 -0.55 -2.48 4.86
N CYS A 197 -1.51 -3.38 5.00
CA CYS A 197 -2.75 -3.18 5.72
C CYS A 197 -3.15 -4.48 6.43
N TYR A 198 -2.57 -4.71 7.62
CA TYR A 198 -2.77 -5.89 8.44
C TYR A 198 -4.24 -6.23 8.66
N THR A 199 -5.06 -5.21 8.97
CA THR A 199 -6.49 -5.42 9.22
C THR A 199 -7.24 -5.91 7.99
N GLY A 200 -6.92 -5.39 6.80
CA GLY A 200 -7.57 -5.78 5.56
C GLY A 200 -7.08 -7.13 5.03
N GLU A 201 -5.78 -7.38 5.14
CA GLU A 201 -5.11 -8.54 4.54
C GLU A 201 -5.16 -9.78 5.42
N THR A 202 -5.00 -9.62 6.74
CA THR A 202 -4.87 -10.74 7.68
C THR A 202 -6.10 -10.91 8.56
N ALA A 203 -6.80 -9.82 8.89
CA ALA A 203 -7.95 -9.85 9.80
C ALA A 203 -9.32 -9.76 9.10
N TRP A 204 -9.38 -9.91 7.77
CA TRP A 204 -10.60 -9.88 6.96
C TRP A 204 -11.51 -8.66 7.23
N SER A 205 -10.91 -7.49 7.48
CA SER A 205 -11.65 -6.28 7.80
C SER A 205 -12.52 -5.81 6.64
N ALA A 206 -13.79 -5.51 6.93
CA ALA A 206 -14.72 -4.88 5.99
C ALA A 206 -14.64 -3.34 5.96
N ARG A 207 -13.70 -2.73 6.70
CA ARG A 207 -13.50 -1.27 6.75
C ARG A 207 -12.73 -0.73 5.55
N CYS A 208 -12.05 -1.60 4.80
CA CYS A 208 -11.25 -1.23 3.64
C CYS A 208 -11.23 -2.36 2.61
N ASP A 209 -10.82 -2.04 1.39
CA ASP A 209 -10.67 -2.99 0.29
C ASP A 209 -9.24 -3.55 0.16
N CYS A 210 -8.33 -3.29 1.10
CA CYS A 210 -6.90 -3.59 0.94
C CYS A 210 -6.61 -5.09 0.73
N GLY A 211 -7.31 -5.99 1.42
CA GLY A 211 -7.15 -7.44 1.23
C GLY A 211 -7.59 -7.85 -0.18
N GLU A 212 -8.78 -7.44 -0.60
CA GLU A 212 -9.32 -7.72 -1.95
C GLU A 212 -8.41 -7.19 -3.06
N GLN A 213 -7.81 -6.01 -2.87
CA GLN A 213 -6.85 -5.44 -3.81
C GLN A 213 -5.55 -6.24 -3.92
N LEU A 214 -5.05 -6.79 -2.81
CA LEU A 214 -3.86 -7.64 -2.80
C LEU A 214 -4.14 -8.96 -3.52
N ASP A 215 -5.26 -9.59 -3.18
CA ASP A 215 -5.71 -10.85 -3.77
C ASP A 215 -5.93 -10.71 -5.28
N GLU A 216 -6.60 -9.65 -5.73
CA GLU A 216 -6.83 -9.40 -7.16
C GLU A 216 -5.53 -9.14 -7.91
N ALA A 217 -4.59 -8.39 -7.33
CA ALA A 217 -3.28 -8.17 -7.94
C ALA A 217 -2.52 -9.49 -8.10
N ALA A 218 -2.49 -10.32 -7.05
CA ALA A 218 -1.88 -11.64 -7.11
C ALA A 218 -2.56 -12.54 -8.14
N ARG A 219 -3.91 -12.51 -8.19
CA ARG A 219 -4.71 -13.24 -9.18
C ARG A 219 -4.33 -12.84 -10.61
N LEU A 220 -4.35 -11.55 -10.93
CA LEU A 220 -4.01 -11.04 -12.27
C LEU A 220 -2.60 -11.42 -12.72
N MET A 221 -1.65 -11.53 -11.79
CA MET A 221 -0.25 -11.88 -12.08
C MET A 221 0.01 -13.40 -12.09
N SER A 222 -0.84 -14.20 -11.43
CA SER A 222 -0.63 -15.65 -11.25
C SER A 222 -1.08 -16.50 -12.43
N PHE A 223 -2.12 -16.09 -13.16
CA PHE A 223 -2.73 -16.95 -14.19
C PHE A 223 -2.05 -16.77 -15.56
N PRO A 224 -1.68 -17.86 -16.27
CA PRO A 224 -1.61 -17.84 -17.72
C PRO A 224 -2.96 -17.39 -18.25
N VAL A 225 -2.98 -16.37 -19.11
CA VAL A 225 -4.22 -15.66 -19.48
C VAL A 225 -5.25 -16.56 -20.21
N GLU A 226 -4.86 -17.76 -20.60
CA GLU A 226 -5.71 -18.75 -21.27
C GLU A 226 -6.93 -19.18 -20.42
N ASP A 227 -6.81 -19.22 -19.09
CA ASP A 227 -7.92 -19.59 -18.18
C ASP A 227 -8.80 -18.40 -17.75
N LEU A 228 -8.43 -17.17 -18.11
CA LEU A 228 -9.19 -15.96 -17.76
C LEU A 228 -10.28 -15.60 -18.78
N ALA A 229 -10.44 -16.40 -19.84
CA ALA A 229 -11.19 -16.06 -21.03
C ALA A 229 -12.73 -16.13 -20.90
N SER A 230 -13.33 -16.71 -19.85
CA SER A 230 -14.80 -16.80 -19.77
C SER A 230 -15.47 -15.69 -18.97
N ASP A 231 -14.83 -15.22 -17.88
CA ASP A 231 -15.52 -14.39 -16.86
C ASP A 231 -14.85 -13.02 -16.62
N ALA A 232 -13.71 -12.72 -17.24
CA ALA A 232 -13.02 -11.44 -17.07
C ALA A 232 -13.70 -10.32 -17.91
N PRO A 233 -13.74 -9.05 -17.45
CA PRO A 233 -14.21 -7.92 -18.26
C PRO A 233 -13.42 -7.80 -19.58
N ALA A 234 -14.06 -7.31 -20.65
CA ALA A 234 -13.43 -7.17 -21.98
C ALA A 234 -12.10 -6.40 -21.97
N GLU A 235 -11.95 -5.44 -21.06
CA GLU A 235 -10.71 -4.66 -20.84
C GLU A 235 -9.58 -5.53 -20.27
N VAL A 236 -9.89 -6.48 -19.39
CA VAL A 236 -8.94 -7.45 -18.81
C VAL A 236 -8.67 -8.61 -19.77
N GLN A 237 -9.64 -8.97 -20.62
CA GLN A 237 -9.43 -9.91 -21.72
C GLN A 237 -8.47 -9.34 -22.77
N SER A 238 -8.40 -8.02 -22.96
CA SER A 238 -7.39 -7.40 -23.84
C SER A 238 -5.95 -7.51 -23.30
N LEU A 239 -5.79 -7.83 -22.01
CA LEU A 239 -4.50 -8.17 -21.39
C LEU A 239 -4.07 -9.63 -21.69
N SER A 240 -4.84 -10.35 -22.53
CA SER A 240 -4.55 -11.70 -23.00
C SER A 240 -3.78 -11.64 -24.31
N SER A 241 -2.51 -12.04 -24.29
CA SER A 241 -2.22 -13.38 -24.83
C SER A 241 -0.92 -14.02 -24.31
N HIS A 242 -0.09 -13.36 -23.50
CA HIS A 242 1.19 -13.94 -23.04
C HIS A 242 1.50 -13.46 -21.61
N SER A 243 1.10 -14.18 -20.55
CA SER A 243 1.41 -13.72 -19.19
C SER A 243 2.93 -13.60 -19.00
N THR A 244 3.40 -12.36 -18.85
CA THR A 244 4.82 -12.03 -18.67
C THR A 244 5.29 -12.10 -17.22
N GLY A 245 4.41 -12.55 -16.33
CA GLY A 245 4.58 -12.43 -14.91
C GLY A 245 4.22 -11.01 -14.43
N GLY A 246 4.58 -10.71 -13.19
CA GLY A 246 4.32 -9.40 -12.60
C GLY A 246 4.97 -9.27 -11.24
N VAL A 247 4.91 -8.07 -10.67
CA VAL A 247 5.46 -7.81 -9.33
C VAL A 247 4.51 -7.00 -8.48
N ILE A 248 4.33 -7.44 -7.23
CA ILE A 248 3.74 -6.65 -6.16
C ILE A 248 4.88 -6.18 -5.25
N ILE A 249 5.13 -4.87 -5.25
CA ILE A 249 6.00 -4.24 -4.24
C ILE A 249 5.15 -4.04 -2.98
N TYR A 250 5.45 -4.82 -1.95
CA TYR A 250 4.78 -4.80 -0.66
C TYR A 250 5.59 -3.96 0.32
N LEU A 251 5.13 -2.73 0.53
CA LEU A 251 5.78 -1.76 1.40
C LEU A 251 5.21 -1.83 2.83
N ARG A 252 6.08 -2.07 3.81
CA ARG A 252 5.75 -2.16 5.25
C ARG A 252 5.54 -0.79 5.91
N GLN A 253 4.55 -0.07 5.40
CA GLN A 253 4.16 1.28 5.80
C GLN A 253 2.67 1.34 6.17
N GLU A 254 2.32 0.54 7.19
CA GLU A 254 0.98 0.46 7.76
C GLU A 254 0.38 1.83 8.13
N GLY A 255 -0.94 1.95 8.00
CA GLY A 255 -1.69 3.13 8.43
C GLY A 255 -1.39 4.39 7.61
N ARG A 256 -0.87 4.26 6.38
CA ARG A 256 -0.32 5.39 5.61
C ARG A 256 0.94 6.00 6.27
N GLY A 257 1.76 5.15 6.88
CA GLY A 257 3.02 5.52 7.49
C GLY A 257 2.94 5.88 8.98
N ILE A 258 1.75 5.96 9.58
CA ILE A 258 1.58 6.23 11.03
C ILE A 258 1.70 4.96 11.89
N GLY A 259 1.61 3.77 11.28
CA GLY A 259 1.69 2.49 11.98
C GLY A 259 0.34 1.94 12.48
N LEU A 260 0.37 0.68 12.92
CA LEU A 260 -0.85 -0.08 13.28
C LEU A 260 -1.53 0.46 14.54
N GLY A 261 -0.77 0.78 15.59
CA GLY A 261 -1.34 1.25 16.86
C GLY A 261 -2.15 2.53 16.68
N GLU A 262 -1.60 3.49 15.96
CA GLU A 262 -2.24 4.76 15.64
C GLU A 262 -3.46 4.59 14.72
N LYS A 263 -3.38 3.68 13.74
CA LYS A 263 -4.54 3.30 12.92
C LYS A 263 -5.69 2.75 13.77
N LEU A 264 -5.41 1.91 14.76
CA LEU A 264 -6.43 1.36 15.65
C LEU A 264 -7.03 2.44 16.58
N LYS A 265 -6.23 3.41 17.04
CA LYS A 265 -6.77 4.59 17.76
C LYS A 265 -7.70 5.40 16.86
N ALA A 266 -7.32 5.65 15.61
CA ALA A 266 -8.16 6.38 14.66
C ALA A 266 -9.49 5.66 14.40
N TYR A 267 -9.46 4.33 14.34
CA TYR A 267 -10.67 3.51 14.28
C TYR A 267 -11.59 3.66 15.50
N ASN A 268 -11.03 3.66 16.71
CA ASN A 268 -11.83 3.87 17.91
C ASN A 268 -12.49 5.26 17.90
N LEU A 269 -11.78 6.30 17.47
CA LEU A 269 -12.35 7.65 17.34
C LEU A 269 -13.47 7.70 16.29
N GLN A 270 -13.34 6.95 15.20
CA GLN A 270 -14.41 6.81 14.21
C GLN A 270 -15.65 6.11 14.77
N ASP A 271 -15.46 5.03 15.54
CA ASP A 271 -16.55 4.33 16.21
C ASP A 271 -17.24 5.20 17.28
N LEU A 272 -16.50 6.15 17.87
CA LEU A 272 -17.03 7.18 18.77
C LEU A 272 -17.73 8.34 18.03
N GLY A 273 -17.79 8.30 16.70
CA GLY A 273 -18.53 9.25 15.87
C GLY A 273 -17.70 10.39 15.29
N SER A 274 -16.37 10.37 15.46
CA SER A 274 -15.48 11.30 14.75
C SER A 274 -15.41 10.91 13.27
N ASP A 275 -15.30 11.89 12.37
CA ASP A 275 -14.95 11.54 11.00
C ASP A 275 -13.45 11.17 10.87
N THR A 276 -13.06 10.63 9.72
CA THR A 276 -11.67 10.22 9.46
C THR A 276 -10.67 11.38 9.54
N VAL A 277 -11.05 12.63 9.26
CA VAL A 277 -10.16 13.80 9.42
C VAL A 277 -10.04 14.15 10.87
N GLU A 278 -11.17 14.25 11.55
CA GLU A 278 -11.26 14.61 12.95
C GLU A 278 -10.44 13.62 13.77
N ALA A 279 -10.58 12.33 13.51
CA ALA A 279 -9.75 11.30 14.13
C ALA A 279 -8.23 11.52 13.90
N ASN A 280 -7.82 11.86 12.67
CA ASN A 280 -6.40 12.12 12.37
C ASN A 280 -5.90 13.43 12.97
N LEU A 281 -6.71 14.49 12.99
CA LEU A 281 -6.39 15.78 13.60
C LEU A 281 -6.26 15.65 15.11
N LEU A 282 -7.19 14.94 15.75
CA LEU A 282 -7.16 14.64 17.18
C LEU A 282 -5.89 13.88 17.57
N LEU A 283 -5.42 12.98 16.71
CA LEU A 283 -4.18 12.23 16.91
C LEU A 283 -2.92 12.94 16.36
N ARG A 284 -3.06 14.15 15.81
CA ARG A 284 -1.99 14.97 15.21
C ARG A 284 -1.22 14.25 14.09
N HIS A 285 -1.93 13.46 13.29
CA HIS A 285 -1.36 12.71 12.18
C HIS A 285 -1.41 13.48 10.85
N PRO A 286 -0.38 13.35 10.00
CA PRO A 286 -0.49 13.79 8.61
C PRO A 286 -1.52 12.93 7.85
N ALA A 287 -2.14 13.50 6.81
CA ALA A 287 -3.13 12.79 6.00
C ALA A 287 -2.55 11.59 5.21
N ASP A 288 -1.26 11.69 4.85
CA ASP A 288 -0.45 10.63 4.25
C ASP A 288 1.03 10.90 4.57
N ALA A 289 1.69 9.98 5.29
CA ALA A 289 3.11 10.06 5.60
C ALA A 289 3.97 9.16 4.70
N ARG A 290 3.37 8.53 3.68
CA ARG A 290 4.07 7.56 2.84
C ARG A 290 5.02 8.24 1.87
N SER A 291 6.11 7.53 1.60
CA SER A 291 7.01 7.81 0.48
C SER A 291 7.03 6.61 -0.46
N TYR A 292 7.09 6.86 -1.76
CA TYR A 292 7.12 5.82 -2.79
C TYR A 292 8.48 5.67 -3.48
N GLY A 293 9.48 6.51 -3.14
CA GLY A 293 10.82 6.40 -3.71
C GLY A 293 11.48 5.05 -3.43
N LEU A 294 11.17 4.42 -2.29
CA LEU A 294 11.61 3.06 -1.99
C LEU A 294 11.05 2.03 -2.98
N ALA A 295 9.80 2.18 -3.41
CA ALA A 295 9.22 1.31 -4.44
C ALA A 295 9.88 1.51 -5.80
N THR A 296 10.18 2.76 -6.18
CA THR A 296 10.92 3.06 -7.41
C THR A 296 12.29 2.39 -7.41
N ALA A 297 13.06 2.53 -6.32
CA ALA A 297 14.37 1.88 -6.18
C ALA A 297 14.30 0.35 -6.26
N MET A 298 13.32 -0.27 -5.59
CA MET A 298 13.10 -1.72 -5.67
C MET A 298 12.74 -2.18 -7.09
N LEU A 299 11.96 -1.38 -7.84
CA LEU A 299 11.62 -1.70 -9.23
C LEU A 299 12.84 -1.62 -10.15
N GLU A 300 13.71 -0.61 -9.98
CA GLU A 300 14.95 -0.52 -10.74
C GLU A 300 15.85 -1.74 -10.49
N ASP A 301 16.01 -2.14 -9.22
CA ASP A 301 16.80 -3.32 -8.88
C ASP A 301 16.22 -4.60 -9.50
N LEU A 302 14.90 -4.74 -9.55
CA LEU A 302 14.21 -5.86 -10.23
C LEU A 302 14.28 -5.82 -11.76
N GLY A 303 14.96 -4.82 -12.34
CA GLY A 303 15.04 -4.65 -13.79
C GLY A 303 13.74 -4.15 -14.41
N CYS A 304 12.88 -3.47 -13.65
CA CYS A 304 11.69 -2.77 -14.12
C CYS A 304 11.91 -1.26 -14.31
N GLY A 305 13.17 -0.80 -14.22
CA GLY A 305 13.57 0.57 -14.52
C GLY A 305 13.52 0.91 -16.00
N ALA A 306 13.55 2.21 -16.31
CA ALA A 306 13.56 2.76 -17.66
C ALA A 306 14.78 2.28 -18.48
N ASP A 307 15.87 1.96 -17.81
CA ASP A 307 17.11 1.44 -18.40
C ASP A 307 16.98 -0.01 -18.89
N ALA A 308 16.13 -0.82 -18.25
CA ALA A 308 15.93 -2.23 -18.58
C ALA A 308 14.69 -2.49 -19.44
N ILE A 309 13.62 -1.70 -19.26
CA ILE A 309 12.37 -1.86 -20.01
C ILE A 309 12.01 -0.53 -20.68
N PRO A 310 12.48 -0.29 -21.92
CA PRO A 310 12.20 0.97 -22.64
C PRO A 310 10.71 1.20 -22.90
N GLU A 311 9.91 0.14 -22.98
CA GLU A 311 8.45 0.22 -23.11
C GLU A 311 7.76 0.62 -21.80
N GLY A 312 8.45 0.58 -20.66
CA GLY A 312 7.90 0.85 -19.34
C GLY A 312 7.14 -0.32 -18.70
N ILE A 313 6.38 -0.01 -17.66
CA ILE A 313 5.57 -0.94 -16.86
C ILE A 313 4.08 -0.63 -17.00
N ARG A 314 3.25 -1.63 -16.67
CA ARG A 314 1.79 -1.44 -16.51
C ARG A 314 1.49 -1.32 -15.03
N LEU A 315 1.01 -0.16 -14.58
CA LEU A 315 0.83 0.10 -13.15
C LEU A 315 -0.63 -0.11 -12.73
N LEU A 316 -0.87 -1.12 -11.88
CA LEU A 316 -2.18 -1.43 -11.30
C LEU A 316 -2.52 -0.47 -10.14
N THR A 317 -3.17 0.66 -10.47
CA THR A 317 -3.52 1.70 -9.51
C THR A 317 -4.74 2.53 -9.93
N ASN A 318 -5.53 2.95 -8.93
CA ASN A 318 -6.57 3.97 -9.10
C ASN A 318 -6.10 5.36 -8.66
N ASN A 319 -4.94 5.46 -8.02
CA ASN A 319 -4.41 6.72 -7.52
C ASN A 319 -3.47 7.35 -8.59
N PRO A 320 -3.83 8.49 -9.21
CA PRO A 320 -2.94 9.19 -10.15
C PRO A 320 -1.65 9.69 -9.49
N ASP A 321 -1.69 10.09 -8.22
CA ASP A 321 -0.50 10.57 -7.52
C ASP A 321 0.54 9.46 -7.34
N LYS A 322 0.09 8.21 -7.20
CA LYS A 322 0.99 7.04 -7.19
C LYS A 322 1.70 6.87 -8.52
N VAL A 323 1.07 7.22 -9.65
CA VAL A 323 1.72 7.11 -10.96
C VAL A 323 2.95 8.02 -10.99
N ARG A 324 2.76 9.31 -10.70
CA ARG A 324 3.84 10.30 -10.65
C ARG A 324 4.91 9.95 -9.61
N ALA A 325 4.49 9.48 -8.44
CA ALA A 325 5.41 9.13 -7.36
C ALA A 325 6.31 7.93 -7.70
N ILE A 326 5.81 6.99 -8.51
CA ILE A 326 6.55 5.79 -8.92
C ILE A 326 7.46 6.05 -10.09
N GLU A 327 7.11 6.95 -11.01
CA GLU A 327 8.02 7.36 -12.07
C GLU A 327 9.35 7.88 -11.51
N GLY A 328 9.31 8.48 -10.31
CA GLY A 328 10.49 9.00 -9.62
C GLY A 328 10.91 10.40 -10.10
N PRO A 329 11.87 11.04 -9.43
CA PRO A 329 12.28 12.41 -9.74
C PRO A 329 12.91 12.55 -11.14
N ASN A 330 13.58 11.52 -11.65
CA ASN A 330 14.26 11.53 -12.95
C ASN A 330 13.66 10.56 -13.96
N ARG A 331 12.45 10.06 -13.74
CA ARG A 331 11.80 9.02 -14.56
C ARG A 331 12.57 7.71 -14.58
N GLU A 332 13.03 7.30 -13.41
CA GLU A 332 13.70 6.03 -13.16
C GLU A 332 12.82 4.83 -13.56
N VAL A 333 11.50 4.98 -13.46
CA VAL A 333 10.51 4.00 -13.96
C VAL A 333 9.58 4.70 -14.94
N LEU A 334 9.29 4.06 -16.08
CA LEU A 334 8.32 4.57 -17.06
C LEU A 334 6.98 3.86 -16.89
N VAL A 335 5.89 4.59 -16.63
CA VAL A 335 4.55 3.99 -16.59
C VAL A 335 3.92 4.09 -17.97
N LYS A 336 3.88 2.98 -18.71
CA LYS A 336 3.29 2.90 -20.06
C LYS A 336 1.79 3.10 -20.03
N GLU A 337 1.15 2.38 -19.11
CA GLU A 337 -0.29 2.42 -18.92
C GLU A 337 -0.66 2.24 -17.45
N ARG A 338 -1.75 2.88 -17.07
CA ARG A 338 -2.43 2.66 -15.79
C ARG A 338 -3.49 1.60 -16.01
N VAL A 339 -3.37 0.48 -15.29
CA VAL A 339 -4.42 -0.53 -15.24
C VAL A 339 -5.34 -0.22 -14.05
N PRO A 340 -6.65 -0.04 -14.26
CA PRO A 340 -7.58 0.21 -13.17
C PRO A 340 -7.75 -1.02 -12.29
N MET A 341 -7.93 -0.79 -11.00
CA MET A 341 -8.17 -1.82 -10.00
C MET A 341 -9.60 -1.65 -9.48
N ILE A 342 -10.55 -2.22 -10.19
CA ILE A 342 -11.96 -2.04 -9.91
C ILE A 342 -12.36 -3.00 -8.77
N PRO A 343 -13.00 -2.50 -7.69
CA PRO A 343 -13.51 -3.35 -6.61
C PRO A 343 -14.36 -4.50 -7.15
N LEU A 344 -14.20 -5.70 -6.59
CA LEU A 344 -14.86 -6.91 -7.08
C LEU A 344 -16.38 -6.76 -7.00
N ALA A 345 -16.88 -6.16 -5.92
CA ALA A 345 -18.29 -5.84 -5.75
C ALA A 345 -18.86 -4.98 -6.88
N TRP A 346 -18.07 -4.09 -7.48
CA TRP A 346 -18.54 -3.24 -8.59
C TRP A 346 -18.50 -3.99 -9.92
N ARG A 347 -17.46 -4.81 -10.14
CA ARG A 347 -17.34 -5.62 -11.36
C ARG A 347 -18.44 -6.66 -11.50
N THR A 348 -18.85 -7.28 -10.40
CA THR A 348 -19.82 -8.38 -10.42
C THR A 348 -21.24 -7.93 -10.08
N GLY A 349 -21.54 -6.62 -10.09
CA GLY A 349 -22.85 -6.11 -9.67
C GLY A 349 -23.23 -6.53 -8.24
N GLY A 350 -22.24 -6.76 -7.38
CA GLY A 350 -22.39 -7.23 -6.01
C GLY A 350 -22.50 -8.75 -5.86
N GLU A 351 -22.35 -9.60 -6.86
CA GLU A 351 -22.38 -11.05 -6.62
C GLU A 351 -21.21 -11.57 -5.76
N LYS A 352 -20.02 -10.95 -5.91
CA LYS A 352 -18.79 -11.25 -5.17
C LYS A 352 -18.25 -9.99 -4.50
N GLY A 353 -17.23 -10.14 -3.65
CA GLY A 353 -16.55 -9.03 -2.97
C GLY A 353 -17.18 -8.61 -1.65
N ILE A 354 -16.56 -7.63 -0.99
CA ILE A 354 -16.99 -7.17 0.34
C ILE A 354 -18.21 -6.25 0.20
N LYS A 355 -19.31 -6.59 0.88
CA LYS A 355 -20.49 -5.74 1.04
C LYS A 355 -20.56 -5.22 2.46
N SER A 356 -20.31 -3.92 2.64
CA SER A 356 -20.42 -3.25 3.92
C SER A 356 -20.67 -1.77 3.70
N SER A 357 -21.49 -1.14 4.54
CA SER A 357 -21.64 0.32 4.53
C SER A 357 -20.32 1.04 4.83
N GLU A 358 -19.43 0.40 5.60
CA GLU A 358 -18.09 0.91 5.91
C GLU A 358 -17.22 1.03 4.65
N ILE A 359 -17.27 0.02 3.77
CA ILE A 359 -16.45 0.00 2.55
C ILE A 359 -16.96 0.99 1.49
N GLU A 360 -18.27 1.17 1.40
CA GLU A 360 -18.90 2.11 0.48
C GLU A 360 -18.52 3.55 0.84
N GLY A 361 -18.62 3.92 2.12
CA GLY A 361 -18.18 5.24 2.61
C GLY A 361 -16.70 5.48 2.37
N TYR A 362 -15.87 4.45 2.55
CA TYR A 362 -14.44 4.51 2.28
C TYR A 362 -14.11 4.71 0.78
N LEU A 363 -14.73 3.93 -0.11
CA LEU A 363 -14.53 4.04 -1.57
C LEU A 363 -15.03 5.38 -2.11
N GLN A 364 -16.19 5.84 -1.63
CA GLN A 364 -16.74 7.15 -2.00
C GLN A 364 -15.80 8.29 -1.58
N THR A 365 -15.16 8.18 -0.41
CA THR A 365 -14.15 9.14 0.04
C THR A 365 -12.94 9.16 -0.89
N LYS A 366 -12.45 7.98 -1.34
CA LYS A 366 -11.32 7.89 -2.29
C LYS A 366 -11.62 8.59 -3.62
N ILE A 367 -12.80 8.38 -4.18
CA ILE A 367 -13.18 9.02 -5.46
C ILE A 367 -13.39 10.51 -5.28
N SER A 368 -14.32 10.89 -4.39
CA SER A 368 -14.81 12.27 -4.30
C SER A 368 -13.75 13.24 -3.77
N LYS A 369 -12.84 12.75 -2.90
CA LYS A 369 -11.90 13.63 -2.20
C LYS A 369 -10.44 13.39 -2.52
N MET A 370 -10.06 12.16 -2.88
CA MET A 370 -8.66 11.81 -3.19
C MET A 370 -8.43 11.61 -4.69
N GLY A 371 -9.37 12.02 -5.54
CA GLY A 371 -9.23 12.00 -7.01
C GLY A 371 -8.96 10.62 -7.60
N HIS A 372 -9.35 9.53 -6.92
CA HIS A 372 -9.09 8.19 -7.43
C HIS A 372 -9.94 7.93 -8.68
N MET A 373 -9.27 7.50 -9.75
CA MET A 373 -9.89 7.14 -11.02
C MET A 373 -10.27 5.67 -11.00
N ILE A 374 -11.45 5.37 -10.45
CA ILE A 374 -12.05 4.03 -10.51
C ILE A 374 -12.93 3.97 -11.76
N GLN A 375 -12.27 3.98 -12.91
CA GLN A 375 -12.86 3.78 -14.24
C GLN A 375 -11.85 2.97 -15.06
#